data_AF-A0A976LR30-F1
#
_entry.id   AF-A0A976LR30-F1
#
_cell.length_a   1.000
_cell.length_b   1.000
_cell.length_c   1.000
_cell.angle_alpha   90.00
_cell.angle_beta   90.00
_cell.angle_gamma   90.00
#
_symmetry.space_group_name_H-M   'P 1'
#
loop_
_entity.id
_entity.type
_entity.pdbx_description
1 polymer ?
#
loop_
_entity_poly.entity_id
_entity_poly.type
_entity_poly.pdbx_seq_one_letter_code
_entity_poly.pdbx_strand_id
1 'polypeptide(L)'
;MNTTKRAIFITIYKIIVKGKKHYIEPSVNTIIDLLCSYHSTEIKRRWAFQCLHDLEEMGYINRRERYIKTPDGLWKQIPSLITITLAGARKLYTQGVDGAARLIKEILGWVRSGDKRWPGYKSNLVTSPERMVPAGIAALGEVIASLDFMAEAVPG
;
A
#
# COMPACT_ATOMS: atom_id res chain seq x y z
N MET A 1 8.84 12.85 -0.98
CA MET A 1 8.54 12.07 0.25
C MET A 1 9.70 12.28 1.23
N ASN A 2 9.45 12.68 2.47
CA ASN A 2 10.53 12.84 3.46
C ASN A 2 11.10 11.47 3.88
N THR A 3 12.27 11.47 4.52
CA THR A 3 13.00 10.25 4.91
C THR A 3 12.18 9.33 5.81
N THR A 4 11.46 9.90 6.79
CA THR A 4 10.62 9.11 7.71
C THR A 4 9.44 8.41 7.02
N LYS A 5 8.70 9.11 6.15
CA LYS A 5 7.59 8.51 5.38
C LYS A 5 8.12 7.39 4.49
N ARG A 6 9.30 7.59 3.87
CA ARG A 6 9.97 6.55 3.08
C ARG A 6 10.32 5.33 3.94
N ALA A 7 10.90 5.55 5.11
CA ALA A 7 11.23 4.48 6.05
C ALA A 7 9.97 3.71 6.48
N ILE A 8 8.88 4.41 6.85
CA ILE A 8 7.59 3.79 7.20
C ILE A 8 7.08 2.95 6.04
N PHE A 9 7.15 3.48 4.82
CA PHE A 9 6.65 2.79 3.64
C PHE A 9 7.44 1.51 3.34
N ILE A 10 8.77 1.57 3.44
CA ILE A 10 9.65 0.40 3.29
C ILE A 10 9.40 -0.62 4.42
N THR A 11 9.19 -0.18 5.65
CA THR A 11 8.85 -1.05 6.77
C THR A 11 7.53 -1.80 6.51
N ILE A 12 6.47 -1.10 6.08
CA ILE A 12 5.19 -1.72 5.70
C ILE A 12 5.41 -2.78 4.61
N TYR A 13 6.19 -2.44 3.59
CA TYR A 13 6.56 -3.36 2.52
C TYR A 13 7.24 -4.63 3.04
N LYS A 14 8.26 -4.49 3.88
CA LYS A 14 8.99 -5.65 4.44
C LYS A 14 8.08 -6.55 5.27
N ILE A 15 7.12 -6.00 6.02
CA ILE A 15 6.14 -6.79 6.79
C ILE A 15 5.22 -7.58 5.84
N ILE A 16 4.72 -6.93 4.78
CA ILE A 16 3.85 -7.58 3.77
C ILE A 16 4.56 -8.74 3.10
N VAL A 17 5.79 -8.53 2.62
CA VAL A 17 6.58 -9.57 1.94
C VAL A 17 6.87 -10.74 2.88
N LYS A 18 7.24 -10.46 4.14
CA LYS A 18 7.47 -11.52 5.14
C LYS A 18 6.20 -12.32 5.43
N GLY A 19 5.06 -11.64 5.50
CA GLY A 19 3.76 -12.28 5.75
C GLY A 19 3.20 -13.07 4.58
N LYS A 20 3.73 -12.89 3.36
CA LYS A 20 3.22 -13.48 2.10
C LYS A 20 1.71 -13.26 1.92
N LYS A 21 1.22 -12.10 2.37
CA LYS A 21 -0.20 -11.71 2.32
C LYS A 21 -0.32 -10.37 1.63
N HIS A 22 -1.49 -10.09 1.05
CA HIS A 22 -1.79 -8.81 0.43
C HIS A 22 -2.10 -7.69 1.41
N TYR A 23 -2.12 -8.00 2.71
CA TYR A 23 -2.40 -7.08 3.79
C TYR A 23 -1.65 -7.46 5.07
N ILE A 24 -1.52 -6.49 5.95
CA ILE A 24 -0.95 -6.64 7.29
C ILE A 24 -1.82 -5.91 8.31
N GLU A 25 -1.69 -6.28 9.59
CA GLU A 25 -2.45 -5.68 10.70
C GLU A 25 -1.52 -5.17 11.81
N PRO A 26 -0.41 -4.46 11.49
CA PRO A 26 0.53 -4.05 12.51
C PRO A 26 -0.10 -2.95 13.39
N SER A 27 0.17 -3.02 14.68
CA SER A 27 -0.08 -1.86 15.53
C SER A 27 0.88 -0.73 15.15
N VAL A 28 0.50 0.52 15.41
CA VAL A 28 1.40 1.66 15.19
C VAL A 28 2.67 1.55 16.02
N ASN A 29 2.59 1.00 17.23
CA ASN A 29 3.77 0.75 18.06
C ASN A 29 4.72 -0.24 17.37
N THR A 30 4.19 -1.33 16.82
CA THR A 30 4.98 -2.29 16.05
C THR A 30 5.70 -1.65 14.86
N ILE A 31 5.05 -0.71 14.16
CA ILE A 31 5.69 0.05 13.07
C ILE A 31 6.85 0.88 13.61
N ILE A 32 6.67 1.56 14.75
CA ILE A 32 7.70 2.39 15.39
C ILE A 32 8.89 1.53 15.85
N ASP A 33 8.63 0.39 16.48
CA ASP A 33 9.66 -0.53 16.96
C ASP A 33 10.51 -1.06 15.79
N LEU A 34 9.86 -1.40 14.67
CA LEU A 34 10.53 -1.86 13.46
C LEU A 34 11.31 -0.74 12.75
N LEU A 35 10.82 0.49 12.78
CA LEU A 35 11.57 1.65 12.27
C LEU A 35 12.85 1.90 13.06
N CYS A 36 12.76 1.82 14.39
CA CYS A 36 13.93 1.94 15.24
C CYS A 36 14.92 0.81 14.94
N SER A 37 14.42 -0.43 14.81
CA SER A 37 15.26 -1.61 14.56
C SER A 37 15.93 -1.63 13.18
N TYR A 38 15.22 -1.23 12.11
CA TYR A 38 15.71 -1.34 10.73
C TYR A 38 16.37 -0.07 10.20
N HIS A 39 15.98 1.09 10.73
CA HIS A 39 16.37 2.39 10.19
C HIS A 39 17.00 3.29 11.24
N SER A 40 17.21 2.80 12.48
CA SER A 40 17.71 3.59 13.63
C SER A 40 16.97 4.93 13.77
N THR A 41 15.67 4.93 13.45
CA THR A 41 14.84 6.12 13.36
C THR A 41 13.80 6.10 14.48
N GLU A 42 13.96 6.99 15.44
CA GLU A 42 13.01 7.19 16.53
C GLU A 42 11.96 8.24 16.16
N ILE A 43 10.69 7.89 16.28
CA ILE A 43 9.59 8.81 16.00
C ILE A 43 8.49 8.68 17.06
N LYS A 44 7.83 9.81 17.32
CA LYS A 44 6.65 9.85 18.19
C LYS A 44 5.45 9.22 17.49
N ARG A 45 4.57 8.59 18.27
CA ARG A 45 3.34 7.95 17.79
C ARG A 45 2.47 8.87 16.92
N ARG A 46 2.29 10.14 17.31
CA ARG A 46 1.55 11.13 16.52
C ARG A 46 2.15 11.32 15.11
N TRP A 47 3.47 11.33 15.01
CA TRP A 47 4.17 11.49 13.73
C TRP A 47 4.03 10.26 12.83
N ALA A 48 4.06 9.06 13.42
CA ALA A 48 3.78 7.82 12.69
C ALA A 48 2.37 7.83 12.08
N PHE A 49 1.35 8.26 12.85
CA PHE A 49 -0.01 8.43 12.33
C PHE A 49 -0.10 9.43 11.19
N GLN A 50 0.57 10.58 11.31
CA GLN A 50 0.61 11.57 10.24
C GLN A 50 1.24 10.99 8.97
N CYS A 51 2.37 10.30 9.09
CA CYS A 51 3.03 9.69 7.94
C CYS A 51 2.15 8.62 7.27
N LEU A 52 1.43 7.81 8.05
CA LEU A 52 0.48 6.83 7.53
C LEU A 52 -0.69 7.50 6.80
N HIS A 53 -1.20 8.60 7.34
CA HIS A 53 -2.24 9.38 6.70
C HIS A 53 -1.75 9.98 5.37
N ASP A 54 -0.57 10.58 5.36
CA ASP A 54 0.02 11.14 4.14
C ASP A 54 0.27 10.07 3.07
N LEU A 55 0.72 8.86 3.45
CA LEU A 55 0.90 7.74 2.51
C LEU A 55 -0.43 7.25 1.92
N GLU A 56 -1.51 7.33 2.69
CA GLU A 56 -2.87 7.01 2.26
C GLU A 56 -3.43 8.09 1.32
N GLU A 57 -3.26 9.38 1.64
CA GLU A 57 -3.64 10.49 0.75
C GLU A 57 -2.88 10.47 -0.57
N MET A 58 -1.60 10.08 -0.55
CA MET A 58 -0.81 9.87 -1.77
C MET A 58 -1.23 8.63 -2.56
N GLY A 59 -2.17 7.83 -2.05
CA GLY A 59 -2.64 6.61 -2.69
C GLY A 59 -1.62 5.49 -2.73
N TYR A 60 -0.56 5.53 -1.91
CA TYR A 60 0.47 4.46 -1.86
C TYR A 60 0.06 3.29 -0.98
N ILE A 61 -0.74 3.56 0.04
CA ILE A 61 -1.34 2.53 0.89
C ILE A 61 -2.85 2.76 0.99
N ASN A 62 -3.58 1.71 1.37
CA ASN A 62 -4.96 1.84 1.83
C ASN A 62 -5.04 1.31 3.26
N ARG A 63 -5.83 1.97 4.10
CA ARG A 63 -6.16 1.48 5.44
C ARG A 63 -7.64 1.16 5.53
N ARG A 64 -7.96 0.06 6.21
CA ARG A 64 -9.33 -0.32 6.56
C ARG A 64 -9.44 -0.44 8.07
N GLU A 65 -10.29 0.39 8.65
CA GLU A 65 -10.61 0.33 10.07
C GLU A 65 -11.31 -0.98 10.41
N ARG A 66 -11.06 -1.45 11.62
CA ARG A 66 -11.55 -2.73 12.11
C ARG A 66 -12.03 -2.58 13.54
N TYR A 67 -13.10 -3.30 13.83
CA TYR A 67 -13.76 -3.30 15.11
C TYR A 67 -14.06 -4.74 15.52
N ILE A 68 -13.95 -5.01 16.82
CA ILE A 68 -14.37 -6.27 17.44
C ILE A 68 -15.38 -5.95 18.53
N LYS A 69 -16.37 -6.83 18.71
CA LYS A 69 -17.30 -6.75 19.83
C LYS A 69 -16.67 -7.40 21.05
N THR A 70 -16.57 -6.70 22.16
CA THR A 70 -16.05 -7.22 23.43
C THR A 70 -17.08 -8.13 24.10
N PRO A 71 -16.69 -8.95 25.09
CA PRO A 71 -17.63 -9.76 25.87
C PRO A 71 -18.76 -8.93 26.49
N ASP A 72 -18.47 -7.69 26.88
CA ASP A 72 -19.44 -6.74 27.44
C ASP A 72 -20.39 -6.12 26.40
N GLY A 73 -20.28 -6.55 25.14
CA GLY A 73 -21.10 -6.08 24.02
C GLY A 73 -20.67 -4.75 23.40
N LEU A 74 -19.59 -4.13 23.90
CA LEU A 74 -19.07 -2.86 23.39
C LEU A 74 -18.22 -3.07 22.13
N TRP A 75 -18.22 -2.08 21.24
CA TRP A 75 -17.33 -2.08 20.07
C TRP A 75 -15.96 -1.52 20.45
N LYS A 76 -14.90 -2.29 20.17
CA LYS A 76 -13.50 -1.89 20.36
C LYS A 76 -12.80 -1.82 19.01
N GLN A 77 -12.14 -0.69 18.75
CA GLN A 77 -11.28 -0.55 17.57
C GLN A 77 -10.02 -1.41 17.74
N ILE A 78 -9.69 -2.18 16.70
CA ILE A 78 -8.47 -3.00 16.63
C ILE A 78 -7.55 -2.46 15.51
N PRO A 79 -6.28 -2.89 15.44
CA PRO A 79 -5.36 -2.41 14.41
C PRO A 79 -5.95 -2.50 13.00
N SER A 80 -5.88 -1.37 12.30
CA SER A 80 -6.33 -1.25 10.92
C SER A 80 -5.57 -2.21 10.03
N LEU A 81 -6.29 -2.75 9.04
CA LEU A 81 -5.68 -3.51 7.96
C LEU A 81 -5.01 -2.52 7.01
N ILE A 82 -3.74 -2.78 6.68
CA ILE A 82 -2.94 -1.95 5.76
C ILE A 82 -2.58 -2.77 4.54
N THR A 83 -2.78 -2.22 3.35
CA THR A 83 -2.35 -2.79 2.07
C THR A 83 -1.51 -1.79 1.30
N ILE A 84 -0.52 -2.26 0.53
CA ILE A 84 0.16 -1.44 -0.47
C ILE A 84 -0.64 -1.46 -1.77
N THR A 85 -0.89 -0.29 -2.36
CA THR A 85 -1.59 -0.19 -3.65
C THR A 85 -0.64 -0.50 -4.81
N LEU A 86 -1.18 -0.68 -6.03
CA LEU A 86 -0.34 -0.79 -7.23
C LEU A 86 0.53 0.47 -7.44
N ALA A 87 -0.02 1.65 -7.19
CA ALA A 87 0.73 2.92 -7.25
C ALA A 87 1.85 2.96 -6.22
N GLY A 88 1.60 2.47 -5.01
CA GLY A 88 2.63 2.31 -3.98
C GLY A 88 3.73 1.33 -4.40
N ALA A 89 3.37 0.16 -4.91
CA ALA A 89 4.35 -0.83 -5.35
C ALA A 89 5.22 -0.31 -6.51
N ARG A 90 4.64 0.42 -7.46
CA ARG A 90 5.40 1.15 -8.49
C ARG A 90 6.33 2.19 -7.88
N LYS A 91 5.87 2.93 -6.87
CA LYS A 91 6.71 3.91 -6.19
C LYS A 91 7.93 3.24 -5.56
N LEU A 92 7.75 2.10 -4.88
CA LEU A 92 8.87 1.31 -4.32
C LEU A 92 9.82 0.83 -5.41
N TYR A 93 9.30 0.37 -6.55
CA TYR A 93 10.10 -0.07 -7.68
C TYR A 93 10.96 1.08 -8.26
N THR A 94 10.36 2.25 -8.51
CA THR A 94 11.10 3.43 -8.98
C THR A 94 12.14 3.95 -7.98
N GLN A 95 12.02 3.57 -6.71
CA GLN A 95 12.98 3.90 -5.66
C GLN A 95 14.09 2.86 -5.48
N GLY A 96 14.13 1.83 -6.34
CA GLY A 96 15.13 0.77 -6.29
C GLY A 96 14.98 -0.15 -5.08
N VAL A 97 13.75 -0.33 -4.56
CA VAL A 97 13.52 -1.24 -3.43
C VAL A 97 13.48 -2.67 -3.92
N ASP A 98 14.43 -3.49 -3.45
CA ASP A 98 14.55 -4.90 -3.84
C ASP A 98 13.26 -5.68 -3.58
N GLY A 99 12.82 -6.43 -4.59
CA GLY A 99 11.61 -7.24 -4.58
C GLY A 99 10.31 -6.48 -4.89
N ALA A 100 10.36 -5.15 -5.08
CA ALA A 100 9.16 -4.38 -5.43
C ALA A 100 8.54 -4.84 -6.76
N ALA A 101 9.36 -5.26 -7.74
CA ALA A 101 8.87 -5.84 -9.00
C ALA A 101 8.04 -7.12 -8.78
N ARG A 102 8.48 -7.98 -7.84
CA ARG A 102 7.72 -9.17 -7.45
C ARG A 102 6.40 -8.79 -6.78
N LEU A 103 6.41 -7.79 -5.89
CA LEU A 103 5.19 -7.30 -5.27
C LEU A 103 4.18 -6.79 -6.31
N ILE A 104 4.63 -6.08 -7.36
CA ILE A 104 3.74 -5.65 -8.45
C ILE A 104 3.06 -6.86 -9.10
N LYS A 105 3.81 -7.92 -9.41
CA LYS A 105 3.25 -9.16 -9.98
C LYS A 105 2.25 -9.82 -9.05
N GLU A 106 2.55 -9.90 -7.75
CA GLU A 106 1.64 -10.46 -6.73
C GLU A 106 0.35 -9.65 -6.63
N ILE A 107 0.44 -8.32 -6.61
CA ILE A 107 -0.71 -7.42 -6.61
C ILE A 107 -1.60 -7.64 -7.83
N LEU A 108 -1.01 -7.71 -9.02
CA LEU A 108 -1.76 -7.98 -10.25
C LEU A 108 -2.44 -9.35 -10.20
N GLY A 109 -1.77 -10.36 -9.63
CA GLY A 109 -2.35 -11.67 -9.38
C GLY A 109 -3.58 -11.62 -8.47
N TRP A 110 -3.49 -10.88 -7.35
CA TRP A 110 -4.62 -10.72 -6.43
C TRP A 110 -5.80 -9.98 -7.07
N VAL A 111 -5.54 -8.91 -7.82
CA VAL A 111 -6.58 -8.17 -8.56
C VAL A 111 -7.30 -9.09 -9.55
N ARG A 112 -6.55 -9.90 -10.32
CA ARG A 112 -7.12 -10.86 -11.28
C ARG A 112 -7.95 -11.95 -10.61
N SER A 113 -7.57 -12.37 -9.40
CA SER A 113 -8.31 -13.39 -8.64
C SER A 113 -9.66 -12.91 -8.07
N GLY A 114 -9.94 -11.60 -8.13
CA GLY A 114 -11.18 -11.03 -7.61
C GLY A 114 -11.29 -11.08 -6.08
N ASP A 115 -10.17 -11.12 -5.37
CA ASP A 115 -10.16 -11.14 -3.90
C ASP A 115 -10.87 -9.88 -3.35
N LYS A 116 -12.03 -10.09 -2.73
CA LYS A 116 -12.87 -9.03 -2.14
C LYS A 116 -12.19 -8.29 -0.97
N ARG A 117 -11.08 -8.82 -0.46
CA ARG A 117 -10.27 -8.18 0.60
C ARG A 117 -9.28 -7.17 0.02
N TRP A 118 -8.96 -7.27 -1.27
CA TRP A 118 -8.22 -6.21 -1.95
C TRP A 118 -9.06 -4.93 -1.90
N PRO A 119 -8.50 -3.79 -1.47
CA PRO A 119 -9.24 -2.55 -1.51
C PRO A 119 -9.59 -2.25 -2.96
N GLY A 120 -10.89 -2.30 -3.28
CA GLY A 120 -11.41 -1.75 -4.52
C GLY A 120 -10.93 -0.31 -4.65
N TYR A 121 -10.67 0.12 -5.88
CA TYR A 121 -10.21 1.48 -6.16
C TYR A 121 -11.21 2.48 -5.53
N LYS A 122 -10.88 3.06 -4.36
CA LYS A 122 -11.64 4.18 -3.83
C LYS A 122 -11.33 5.34 -4.77
N SER A 123 -12.26 5.66 -5.65
CA SER A 123 -12.20 6.81 -6.55
C SER A 123 -12.34 8.13 -5.78
N ASN A 124 -11.58 8.32 -4.70
CA ASN A 124 -11.55 9.55 -3.91
C ASN A 124 -10.44 10.49 -4.40
N LEU A 125 -10.04 10.37 -5.67
CA LEU A 125 -9.56 11.54 -6.38
C LEU A 125 -10.77 12.46 -6.48
N VAL A 126 -10.67 13.67 -5.91
CA VAL A 126 -11.61 14.76 -6.12
C VAL A 126 -11.84 14.89 -7.63
N THR A 127 -12.90 14.27 -8.13
CA THR A 127 -13.34 14.43 -9.52
C THR A 127 -14.09 15.74 -9.57
N SER A 128 -13.43 16.79 -10.04
CA SER A 128 -14.16 17.85 -10.72
C SER A 128 -15.00 17.18 -11.81
N PRO A 129 -16.33 17.41 -11.86
CA PRO A 129 -17.28 16.61 -12.65
C PRO A 129 -17.12 16.70 -14.18
N GLU A 130 -16.12 17.44 -14.69
CA GLU A 130 -15.98 17.72 -16.12
C GLU A 130 -15.17 16.69 -16.93
N ARG A 131 -14.67 15.61 -16.32
CA ARG A 131 -13.92 14.57 -17.06
C ARG A 131 -14.42 13.16 -16.75
N MET A 132 -15.69 12.90 -17.07
CA MET A 132 -16.18 11.54 -17.29
C MET A 132 -15.80 11.08 -18.71
N VAL A 133 -14.67 10.38 -18.82
CA VAL A 133 -14.43 9.39 -19.88
C VAL A 133 -14.25 8.05 -19.17
N PRO A 134 -14.75 6.91 -19.69
CA PRO A 134 -14.64 5.60 -19.04
C PRO A 134 -13.17 5.11 -19.05
N ALA A 135 -12.35 5.67 -18.16
CA ALA A 135 -10.91 5.46 -18.10
C ALA A 135 -10.51 4.15 -17.38
N GLY A 136 -11.44 3.47 -16.71
CA GLY A 136 -11.12 2.32 -15.86
C GLY A 136 -10.57 1.10 -16.60
N ILE A 137 -10.97 0.87 -17.86
CA ILE A 137 -10.52 -0.27 -18.66
C ILE A 137 -9.39 0.14 -19.61
N ALA A 138 -9.47 1.35 -20.21
CA ALA A 138 -8.43 1.88 -21.09
C ALA A 138 -7.11 2.14 -20.35
N ALA A 139 -7.15 2.68 -19.13
CA ALA A 139 -5.94 2.92 -18.33
C ALA A 139 -5.28 1.62 -17.83
N LEU A 140 -6.04 0.54 -17.66
CA LEU A 140 -5.48 -0.79 -17.40
C LEU A 140 -4.83 -1.37 -18.66
N GLY A 141 -5.42 -1.15 -19.84
CA GLY A 141 -4.84 -1.54 -21.14
C GLY A 141 -3.51 -0.86 -21.43
N GLU A 142 -3.42 0.47 -21.23
CA GLU A 142 -2.17 1.22 -21.41
C GLU A 142 -1.09 0.83 -20.37
N VAL A 143 -1.51 0.50 -19.16
CA VAL A 143 -0.63 -0.03 -18.11
C VAL A 143 -0.09 -1.43 -18.45
N ILE A 144 -0.90 -2.28 -19.07
CA ILE A 144 -0.47 -3.61 -19.52
C ILE A 144 0.46 -3.48 -20.74
N ALA A 145 0.12 -2.64 -21.71
CA ALA A 145 0.93 -2.38 -22.90
C ALA A 145 2.31 -1.78 -22.56
N SER A 146 2.38 -0.91 -21.54
CA SER A 146 3.66 -0.38 -21.04
C SER A 146 4.49 -1.39 -20.24
N LEU A 147 3.87 -2.44 -19.68
CA LEU A 147 4.58 -3.52 -18.99
C LEU A 147 5.16 -4.53 -19.98
N ASP A 148 4.46 -4.83 -21.08
CA ASP A 148 4.99 -5.70 -22.14
C ASP A 148 6.17 -5.04 -22.87
N PHE A 149 6.11 -3.73 -23.11
CA PHE A 149 7.25 -2.95 -23.65
C PHE A 149 8.50 -2.98 -22.73
N MET A 150 8.31 -3.03 -21.41
CA MET A 150 9.43 -3.12 -20.46
C MET A 150 10.00 -4.54 -20.33
N ALA A 151 9.25 -5.58 -20.68
CA ALA A 151 9.73 -6.96 -20.68
C ALA A 151 10.64 -7.27 -21.89
N GLU A 152 10.44 -6.59 -23.01
CA GLU A 152 11.26 -6.73 -24.23
C GLU A 152 12.56 -5.91 -24.17
N ALA A 153 12.64 -4.89 -23.33
CA ALA A 153 13.79 -3.97 -23.25
C ALA A 153 14.95 -4.45 -22.33
N VAL A 154 14.87 -5.67 -21.78
CA VAL A 154 15.94 -6.28 -20.99
C VAL A 154 16.64 -7.33 -21.85
N PRO A 155 17.82 -7.07 -22.44
CA PRO A 155 18.62 -8.13 -23.04
C PRO A 155 19.06 -9.10 -21.93
N GLY A 156 18.84 -10.39 -22.19
CA GLY A 156 19.13 -11.49 -21.25
C GLY A 156 20.60 -11.67 -20.92
#